data_AF-A0A284S0A0-F1
#
_entry.id   AF-A0A284S0A0-F1
#
_cell.length_a   1.000
_cell.length_b   1.000
_cell.length_c   1.000
_cell.angle_alpha   90.00
_cell.angle_beta   90.00
_cell.angle_gamma   90.00
#
_symmetry.space_group_name_H-M   'P 1'
#
loop_
_entity.id
_entity.type
_entity.pdbx_description
1 polymer ?
#
loop_
_entity_poly.entity_id
_entity_poly.type
_entity_poly.pdbx_seq_one_letter_code
_entity_poly.pdbx_strand_id
1 'polypeptide(L)'
;MCLSPDADRYCSGFCKISSESPKGANVVCISSCKDSQTTLEIKGKGYSMTNVLIEYCRRQPNPTLKELMLHVIHETRKITTGQRQSYAKEVKSWCKKHGPIPPTHSPAIREYLDKNMKQDPQLFSGPGPVDMENVRWAP
;
A
#
# COMPACT_ATOMS: atom_id res chain seq x y z
N MET A 1 22.45 1.23 -24.40
CA MET A 1 21.37 0.28 -24.73
C MET A 1 21.19 -0.63 -23.53
N CYS A 2 20.09 -0.45 -22.79
CA CYS A 2 19.75 -1.31 -21.65
C CYS A 2 19.03 -2.54 -22.19
N LEU A 3 19.71 -3.69 -22.19
CA LEU A 3 19.09 -4.98 -22.49
C LEU A 3 18.35 -5.43 -21.23
N SER A 4 17.03 -5.30 -21.24
CA SER A 4 16.16 -6.02 -20.30
C SER A 4 16.47 -7.52 -20.44
N PRO A 5 16.57 -8.30 -19.36
CA PRO A 5 16.87 -9.72 -19.45
C PRO A 5 15.83 -10.41 -20.34
N ASP A 6 16.32 -11.26 -21.26
CA ASP A 6 15.50 -12.02 -22.20
C ASP A 6 14.35 -12.73 -21.47
N ALA A 7 13.13 -12.51 -21.97
CA ALA A 7 11.88 -13.01 -21.40
C ALA A 7 11.77 -14.56 -21.36
N ASP A 8 12.75 -15.28 -21.90
CA ASP A 8 12.75 -16.74 -22.02
C ASP A 8 13.48 -17.47 -20.88
N ARG A 9 13.94 -16.78 -19.85
CA ARG A 9 14.59 -17.41 -18.68
C ARG A 9 13.92 -17.03 -17.38
N TYR A 10 12.85 -17.74 -17.05
CA TYR A 10 12.36 -17.79 -15.67
C TYR A 10 13.46 -18.40 -14.78
N CYS A 11 13.84 -17.69 -13.73
CA CYS A 11 14.79 -18.19 -12.74
C CYS A 11 14.13 -19.31 -11.93
N SER A 12 14.64 -20.54 -12.05
CA SER A 12 14.15 -21.70 -11.29
C SER A 12 14.75 -21.80 -9.88
N GLY A 13 15.60 -20.85 -9.48
CA GLY A 13 16.39 -20.91 -8.25
C GLY A 13 17.68 -21.74 -8.38
N PHE A 14 17.94 -22.37 -9.53
CA PHE A 14 19.15 -23.18 -9.79
C PHE A 14 20.07 -22.55 -10.86
N CYS A 15 19.98 -21.25 -11.08
CA CYS A 15 20.81 -20.57 -12.06
C CYS A 15 22.28 -20.56 -11.63
N LYS A 16 23.20 -20.71 -12.58
CA LYS A 16 24.63 -20.42 -12.33
C LYS A 16 24.73 -18.96 -11.91
N ILE A 17 25.05 -18.75 -10.63
CA ILE A 17 25.35 -17.42 -10.10
C ILE A 17 26.62 -16.95 -10.82
N SER A 18 26.50 -15.85 -11.55
CA SER A 18 27.65 -15.24 -12.23
C SER A 18 28.75 -14.95 -11.20
N SER A 19 30.00 -15.24 -11.55
CA SER A 19 31.16 -14.85 -10.74
C SER A 19 31.47 -13.35 -10.82
N GLU A 20 30.83 -12.64 -11.75
CA GLU A 20 30.90 -11.18 -11.80
C GLU A 20 30.09 -10.58 -10.65
N SER A 21 30.69 -9.65 -9.91
CA SER A 21 29.97 -8.86 -8.92
C SER A 21 28.76 -8.19 -9.60
N PRO A 22 27.53 -8.41 -9.13
CA PRO A 22 26.36 -7.73 -9.66
C PRO A 22 26.65 -6.22 -9.69
N LYS A 23 26.30 -5.53 -10.79
CA LYS A 23 26.48 -4.07 -10.93
C LYS A 23 25.59 -3.24 -9.98
N GLY A 24 25.16 -3.82 -8.87
CA GLY A 24 24.12 -3.34 -7.97
C GLY A 24 22.77 -3.97 -8.30
N ALA A 25 22.03 -4.33 -7.26
CA ALA A 25 20.61 -4.67 -7.37
C ALA A 25 19.77 -3.44 -7.05
N ASN A 26 18.75 -3.17 -7.86
CA ASN A 26 17.75 -2.16 -7.53
C ASN A 26 16.77 -2.77 -6.53
N VAL A 27 16.92 -2.42 -5.26
CA VAL A 27 15.98 -2.82 -4.21
C VAL A 27 14.92 -1.73 -4.06
N VAL A 28 13.67 -2.11 -4.22
CA VAL A 28 12.50 -1.28 -3.99
C VAL A 28 11.73 -1.84 -2.81
N CYS A 29 11.53 -1.01 -1.78
CA CYS A 29 10.71 -1.35 -0.62
C CYS A 29 9.41 -0.55 -0.67
N ILE A 30 8.27 -1.25 -0.57
CA ILE A 30 6.95 -0.62 -0.49
C ILE A 30 6.42 -0.83 0.92
N SER A 31 6.25 0.26 1.67
CA SER A 31 5.61 0.23 2.99
C SER A 31 4.15 0.63 2.87
N SER A 32 3.28 0.03 3.69
CA SER A 32 1.85 0.34 3.73
C SER A 32 1.54 1.67 4.43
N CYS A 33 2.45 2.15 5.29
CA CYS A 33 2.33 3.44 5.96
C CYS A 33 3.70 3.94 6.45
N LYS A 34 3.74 5.20 6.93
CA LYS A 34 4.90 5.78 7.62
C LYS A 34 5.04 5.20 9.03
N ASP A 35 6.22 5.35 9.63
CA ASP A 35 6.53 4.82 10.97
C ASP A 35 5.59 5.36 12.07
N SER A 36 5.09 6.59 11.91
CA SER A 36 4.14 7.20 12.84
C SER A 36 2.68 6.80 12.60
N GLN A 37 2.41 6.03 11.55
CA GLN A 37 1.07 5.65 11.11
C GLN A 37 0.75 4.19 11.45
N THR A 38 -0.53 3.85 11.48
CA THR A 38 -0.99 2.47 11.72
C THR A 38 -1.52 1.87 10.43
N THR A 39 -1.25 0.59 10.21
CA THR A 39 -1.79 -0.16 9.08
C THR A 39 -3.24 -0.56 9.36
N LEU A 40 -4.06 -0.57 8.31
CA LEU A 40 -5.44 -1.04 8.37
C LEU A 40 -5.53 -2.39 7.66
N GLU A 41 -5.98 -3.39 8.41
CA GLU A 41 -6.38 -4.68 7.86
C GLU A 41 -7.83 -4.96 8.26
N ILE A 42 -8.71 -5.08 7.27
CA ILE A 42 -10.13 -5.31 7.50
C ILE A 42 -10.38 -6.81 7.53
N LYS A 43 -10.43 -7.39 8.75
CA LYS A 43 -10.83 -8.79 8.96
C LYS A 43 -12.20 -9.07 8.31
N GLY A 44 -12.31 -10.20 7.62
CA GLY A 44 -13.55 -10.67 6.98
C GLY A 44 -13.85 -10.10 5.58
N LYS A 45 -13.27 -8.96 5.19
CA LYS A 45 -13.39 -8.42 3.81
C LYS A 45 -12.13 -8.64 2.95
N GLY A 46 -11.07 -9.17 3.55
CA GLY A 46 -9.81 -9.45 2.85
C GLY A 46 -9.15 -8.18 2.30
N TYR A 47 -9.41 -7.01 2.89
CA TYR A 47 -8.82 -5.77 2.41
C TYR A 47 -7.56 -5.40 3.20
N SER A 48 -6.44 -5.37 2.49
CA SER A 48 -5.13 -4.87 2.93
C SER A 48 -4.41 -4.24 1.74
N MET A 49 -3.41 -3.37 1.99
CA MET A 49 -2.56 -2.79 0.93
C MET A 49 -1.94 -3.90 0.06
N THR A 50 -1.47 -4.98 0.69
CA THR A 50 -0.92 -6.16 0.01
C THR A 50 -1.93 -6.79 -0.95
N ASN A 51 -3.18 -6.95 -0.54
CA ASN A 51 -4.20 -7.55 -1.41
C ASN A 51 -4.55 -6.64 -2.59
N VAL A 52 -4.56 -5.32 -2.41
CA VAL A 52 -4.70 -4.36 -3.53
C VAL A 52 -3.55 -4.54 -4.52
N LEU A 53 -2.32 -4.64 -4.02
CA LEU A 53 -1.13 -4.82 -4.85
C LEU A 53 -1.21 -6.13 -5.64
N ILE A 54 -1.53 -7.25 -4.98
CA ILE A 54 -1.68 -8.56 -5.63
C ILE A 54 -2.76 -8.53 -6.72
N GLU A 55 -3.93 -7.98 -6.42
CA GLU A 55 -5.03 -7.90 -7.38
C GLU A 55 -4.69 -7.03 -8.60
N TYR A 56 -3.97 -5.93 -8.38
CA TYR A 56 -3.53 -5.08 -9.48
C TYR A 56 -2.50 -5.80 -10.35
N CYS A 57 -1.48 -6.42 -9.74
CA CYS A 57 -0.45 -7.18 -10.46
C CYS A 57 -1.01 -8.39 -11.23
N ARG A 58 -2.11 -9.01 -10.76
CA ARG A 58 -2.81 -10.08 -11.50
C ARG A 58 -3.43 -9.58 -12.80
N ARG A 59 -3.93 -8.35 -12.82
CA ARG A 59 -4.62 -7.74 -13.99
C ARG A 59 -3.64 -7.09 -14.94
N GLN A 60 -2.63 -6.44 -14.38
CA GLN A 60 -1.55 -5.80 -15.11
C GLN A 60 -0.24 -6.42 -14.60
N PRO A 61 0.34 -7.40 -15.32
CA PRO A 61 1.50 -8.15 -14.83
C PRO A 61 2.79 -7.34 -14.79
N ASN A 62 2.90 -6.27 -15.61
CA ASN A 62 4.11 -5.45 -15.72
C ASN A 62 3.82 -3.93 -15.67
N PRO A 63 3.17 -3.41 -14.61
CA PRO A 63 2.88 -1.99 -14.48
C PRO A 63 4.18 -1.21 -14.23
N THR A 64 4.22 0.07 -14.59
CA THR A 64 5.29 0.94 -14.09
C THR A 64 5.17 1.11 -12.58
N LEU A 65 6.27 1.43 -11.89
CA LEU A 65 6.21 1.70 -10.45
C LEU A 65 5.28 2.88 -10.14
N LYS A 66 5.18 3.87 -11.03
CA LYS A 66 4.19 4.96 -10.93
C LYS A 66 2.76 4.44 -11.00
N GLU A 67 2.43 3.63 -12.02
CA GLU A 67 1.09 3.06 -12.19
C GLU A 67 0.69 2.25 -10.96
N LEU A 68 1.61 1.39 -10.49
CA LEU A 68 1.44 0.59 -9.29
C LEU A 68 1.15 1.46 -8.06
N MET A 69 2.02 2.44 -7.78
CA MET A 69 1.89 3.28 -6.59
C MET A 69 0.64 4.15 -6.63
N LEU A 70 0.31 4.75 -7.78
CA LEU A 70 -0.90 5.56 -7.92
C LEU A 70 -2.15 4.72 -7.68
N HIS A 71 -2.21 3.50 -8.22
CA HIS A 71 -3.34 2.60 -8.01
C HIS A 71 -3.48 2.22 -6.54
N VAL A 72 -2.40 1.79 -5.90
CA VAL A 72 -2.39 1.38 -4.50
C VAL A 72 -2.78 2.54 -3.58
N ILE A 73 -2.25 3.74 -3.80
CA ILE A 73 -2.63 4.95 -3.05
C ILE A 73 -4.12 5.28 -3.25
N HIS A 74 -4.62 5.21 -4.48
CA HIS A 74 -6.01 5.53 -4.80
C HIS A 74 -6.99 4.59 -4.09
N GLU A 75 -6.82 3.28 -4.22
CA GLU A 75 -7.72 2.30 -3.60
C GLU A 75 -7.66 2.37 -2.08
N THR A 76 -6.47 2.52 -1.52
CA THR A 76 -6.28 2.66 -0.06
C THR A 76 -7.01 3.89 0.48
N ARG A 77 -6.93 5.03 -0.24
CA ARG A 77 -7.66 6.26 0.13
C ARG A 77 -9.17 6.11 0.01
N LYS A 78 -9.65 5.42 -1.03
CA LYS A 78 -11.09 5.16 -1.24
C LYS A 78 -11.68 4.40 -0.07
N ILE A 79 -10.98 3.38 0.42
CA ILE A 79 -11.49 2.52 1.49
C ILE A 79 -11.40 3.17 2.86
N THR A 80 -10.29 3.82 3.16
CA THR A 80 -10.18 4.62 4.40
C THR A 80 -11.25 5.72 4.45
N THR A 81 -11.56 6.37 3.33
CA THR A 81 -12.64 7.35 3.22
C THR A 81 -14.02 6.71 3.43
N GLY A 82 -14.29 5.58 2.76
CA GLY A 82 -15.55 4.86 2.91
C GLY A 82 -15.82 4.41 4.35
N GLN A 83 -14.79 3.92 5.05
CA GLN A 83 -14.92 3.55 6.46
C GLN A 83 -15.21 4.74 7.37
N ARG A 84 -14.52 5.87 7.16
CA ARG A 84 -14.80 7.11 7.92
C ARG A 84 -16.25 7.55 7.74
N GLN A 85 -16.77 7.47 6.51
CA GLN A 85 -18.16 7.81 6.23
C GLN A 85 -19.14 6.85 6.92
N SER A 86 -18.90 5.54 6.87
CA SER A 86 -19.75 4.55 7.55
C SER A 86 -19.77 4.76 9.06
N TYR A 87 -18.59 4.94 9.67
CA TYR A 87 -18.48 5.21 11.09
C TYR A 87 -19.16 6.52 11.49
N ALA A 88 -18.97 7.60 10.71
CA ALA A 88 -19.65 8.87 10.97
C ALA A 88 -21.18 8.73 10.94
N LYS A 89 -21.72 7.88 10.05
CA LYS A 89 -23.15 7.55 10.00
C LYS A 89 -23.60 6.76 11.23
N GLU A 90 -22.81 5.79 11.68
CA GLU A 90 -23.10 5.00 12.88
C GLU A 90 -23.12 5.89 14.12
N VAL A 91 -22.09 6.72 14.32
CA VAL A 91 -22.02 7.69 15.41
C VAL A 91 -23.21 8.64 15.39
N LYS A 92 -23.54 9.21 14.22
CA LYS A 92 -24.71 10.08 14.09
C LYS A 92 -26.02 9.37 14.46
N SER A 93 -26.14 8.10 14.11
CA SER A 93 -27.33 7.29 14.42
C SER A 93 -27.41 6.93 15.90
N TRP A 94 -26.27 6.65 16.53
CA TRP A 94 -26.17 6.42 17.96
C TRP A 94 -26.56 7.69 18.74
N CYS A 95 -26.01 8.86 18.36
CA CYS A 95 -26.31 10.13 19.03
C CYS A 95 -27.79 10.50 18.96
N LYS A 96 -28.49 10.17 17.85
CA LYS A 96 -29.94 10.37 17.74
C LYS A 96 -30.74 9.52 18.73
N LYS A 97 -30.25 8.33 19.07
CA LYS A 97 -30.95 7.38 19.96
C LYS A 97 -30.61 7.58 21.43
N HIS A 98 -29.37 7.94 21.73
CA HIS A 98 -28.83 7.95 23.10
C HIS A 98 -28.42 9.34 23.60
N GLY A 99 -28.58 10.38 22.78
CA GLY A 99 -28.09 11.72 23.08
C GLY A 99 -26.62 11.91 22.71
N PRO A 100 -26.05 13.11 22.94
CA PRO A 100 -24.66 13.39 22.59
C PRO A 100 -23.69 12.51 23.39
N ILE A 101 -22.60 12.10 22.73
CA ILE A 101 -21.52 11.33 23.38
C ILE A 101 -20.92 12.19 24.51
N PRO A 102 -20.78 11.65 25.73
CA PRO A 102 -20.15 12.37 26.83
C PRO A 102 -18.73 12.83 26.49
N PRO A 103 -18.29 14.04 26.90
CA PRO A 103 -16.95 14.54 26.65
C PRO A 103 -15.83 13.61 27.14
N THR A 104 -16.10 12.77 28.14
CA THR A 104 -15.16 11.77 28.69
C THR A 104 -14.85 10.61 27.74
N HIS A 105 -15.75 10.28 26.82
CA HIS A 105 -15.52 9.29 25.76
C HIS A 105 -15.05 9.90 24.43
N SER A 106 -15.13 11.24 24.32
CA SER A 106 -14.72 11.98 23.12
C SER A 106 -13.24 11.79 22.76
N PRO A 107 -12.27 11.79 23.71
CA PRO A 107 -10.86 11.56 23.39
C PRO A 107 -10.59 10.19 22.79
N ALA A 108 -11.17 9.10 23.32
CA ALA A 108 -10.93 7.75 22.78
C ALA A 108 -11.57 7.55 21.40
N ILE A 109 -12.74 8.15 21.16
CA ILE A 109 -13.42 8.12 19.85
C ILE A 109 -12.69 9.02 18.84
N ARG A 110 -12.27 10.21 19.28
CA ARG A 110 -11.47 11.13 18.48
C ARG A 110 -10.10 10.52 18.20
N GLU A 111 -9.45 9.89 19.16
CA GLU A 111 -8.22 9.14 18.99
C GLU A 111 -8.39 7.95 18.04
N TYR A 112 -9.51 7.21 18.08
CA TYR A 112 -9.82 6.18 17.07
C TYR A 112 -10.03 6.76 15.66
N LEU A 113 -10.63 7.96 15.57
CA LEU A 113 -10.86 8.68 14.32
C LEU A 113 -9.61 9.42 13.77
N ASP A 114 -8.74 9.88 14.67
CA ASP A 114 -7.67 10.85 14.44
C ASP A 114 -6.28 10.17 14.49
N LYS A 115 -6.12 9.05 15.23
CA LYS A 115 -4.98 8.14 15.03
C LYS A 115 -5.15 7.45 13.68
N ASN A 116 -4.54 8.08 12.69
CA ASN A 116 -3.67 7.38 11.75
C ASN A 116 -4.29 6.30 10.85
N MET A 117 -5.61 6.32 10.61
CA MET A 117 -6.21 5.65 9.44
C MET A 117 -5.84 6.38 8.12
N LYS A 118 -4.65 6.97 8.05
CA LYS A 118 -4.02 7.48 6.84
C LYS A 118 -2.97 6.44 6.48
N GLN A 119 -3.40 5.34 5.87
CA GLN A 119 -2.44 4.52 5.13
C GLN A 119 -1.97 5.36 3.95
N ASP A 120 -0.68 5.69 3.98
CA ASP A 120 0.00 6.46 2.94
C ASP A 120 1.14 5.59 2.41
N PRO A 121 0.85 4.69 1.45
CA PRO A 121 1.85 3.79 0.90
C PRO A 121 3.09 4.57 0.43
N GLN A 122 4.27 4.17 0.89
CA GLN A 122 5.54 4.83 0.53
C GLN A 122 6.40 3.88 -0.29
N LEU A 123 7.12 4.44 -1.26
CA LEU A 123 8.15 3.73 -2.00
C LEU A 123 9.51 4.26 -1.58
N PHE A 124 10.38 3.36 -1.12
CA PHE A 124 11.77 3.64 -0.81
C PHE A 124 12.66 2.89 -1.78
N SER A 125 13.70 3.57 -2.24
CA SER A 125 14.78 3.00 -3.03
C SER A 125 16.12 3.23 -2.33
N GLY A 126 17.10 2.37 -2.62
CA GLY A 126 18.49 2.50 -2.15
C GLY A 126 19.18 3.81 -2.59
N PRO A 127 20.51 3.86 -2.83
CA PRO A 127 21.29 5.10 -2.81
C PRO A 127 21.02 6.12 -3.95
N GLY A 128 19.92 5.99 -4.70
CA GLY A 128 19.48 6.96 -5.69
C GLY A 128 17.98 6.98 -5.92
N PRO A 129 17.47 8.04 -6.59
CA PRO A 129 16.07 8.14 -6.98
C PRO A 129 15.69 7.01 -7.94
N VAL A 130 14.51 6.42 -7.75
CA VAL A 130 13.95 5.42 -8.66
C VAL A 130 13.25 6.09 -9.82
N ASP A 131 13.52 5.59 -11.03
CA ASP A 131 12.81 5.96 -12.23
C ASP A 131 11.41 5.32 -12.23
N MET A 132 10.43 6.10 -11.77
CA MET A 132 9.04 5.65 -11.61
C MET A 132 8.32 5.41 -12.93
N GLU A 133 8.79 6.01 -14.03
CA GLU A 133 8.12 5.97 -15.34
C GLU A 133 8.62 4.78 -16.18
N ASN A 134 9.92 4.47 -16.11
CA ASN A 134 10.52 3.46 -16.96
C ASN A 134 10.79 2.13 -16.23
N VAL A 135 10.87 2.13 -14.89
CA VAL A 135 10.99 0.87 -14.13
C VAL A 135 9.62 0.22 -14.06
N ARG A 136 9.54 -1.01 -14.56
CA ARG A 136 8.37 -1.88 -14.47
C ARG A 136 8.50 -2.84 -13.30
N TRP A 137 7.39 -3.07 -12.63
CA TRP A 137 7.26 -4.14 -11.66
C TRP A 137 7.31 -5.48 -12.39
N ALA A 138 8.33 -6.28 -12.11
CA ALA A 138 8.54 -7.62 -12.65
C ALA A 138 8.89 -8.55 -11.46
N PRO A 139 7.87 -9.14 -10.81
CA PRO A 139 8.05 -9.97 -9.63
C PRO A 139 8.66 -11.35 -9.95
#